data_AF-A0A2C9JP83-F1
#
_entry.id   AF-A0A2C9JP83-F1
#
_cell.length_a   1.000
_cell.length_b   1.000
_cell.length_c   1.000
_cell.angle_alpha   90.00
_cell.angle_beta   90.00
_cell.angle_gamma   90.00
#
_symmetry.space_group_name_H-M   'P 1'
#
loop_
_entity.id
_entity.type
_entity.pdbx_description
1 polymer ?
#
loop_
_entity_poly.entity_id
_entity_poly.type
_entity_poly.pdbx_seq_one_letter_code
_entity_poly.pdbx_strand_id
1 'polypeptide(L)'
;LPHLYSSNSELYISESGCPNFRINQNVRVSEGKQKGSIQSFSCNPTFILSGADRVLCDGTRWSGVSPNCVKYDTLTRNFTCDFEDNGFCGWIQDINDDFDWTRWSGKTLSDKTGPSSDHTGNPNGHYIYIETTDMPHNSKAILMSPTFPPFKGINKCVEFWYHSFGRNAGALRVHLKPTSTKGKPLVIFDRDGLNNDTWFQGFAEIRSQQYTYNVSIFII
;
A
#
# COMPACT_ATOMS: atom_id res chain seq x y z
N LEU A 1 60.62 19.67 -32.75
CA LEU A 1 60.28 19.22 -31.38
C LEU A 1 59.09 20.06 -30.92
N PRO A 2 57.96 19.42 -30.55
CA PRO A 2 56.63 20.03 -30.48
C PRO A 2 56.27 20.48 -29.06
N HIS A 3 55.26 21.33 -28.90
CA HIS A 3 54.29 21.19 -27.81
C HIS A 3 52.94 21.78 -28.23
N LEU A 4 52.08 20.88 -28.70
CA LEU A 4 50.64 21.06 -28.76
C LEU A 4 50.10 21.05 -27.32
N TYR A 5 49.49 22.15 -26.86
CA TYR A 5 48.59 22.09 -25.72
C TYR A 5 47.16 21.97 -26.25
N SER A 6 46.70 20.73 -26.34
CA SER A 6 45.28 20.38 -26.44
C SER A 6 44.64 20.74 -25.11
N SER A 7 43.82 21.80 -25.07
CA SER A 7 42.87 21.99 -23.97
C SER A 7 41.75 20.98 -24.17
N ASN A 8 41.86 19.82 -23.50
CA ASN A 8 40.74 18.90 -23.34
C ASN A 8 39.67 19.61 -22.51
N SER A 9 38.68 20.20 -23.17
CA SER A 9 37.38 20.41 -22.55
C SER A 9 36.78 19.03 -22.30
N GLU A 10 36.89 18.54 -21.07
CA GLU A 10 36.02 17.47 -20.59
C GLU A 10 34.59 18.00 -20.69
N LEU A 11 33.92 17.62 -21.78
CA LEU A 11 32.48 17.67 -21.89
C LEU A 11 31.94 16.78 -20.77
N TYR A 12 31.58 17.40 -19.64
CA TYR A 12 30.62 16.79 -18.73
C TYR A 12 29.34 16.58 -19.52
N ILE A 13 29.21 15.41 -20.13
CA ILE A 13 27.92 14.90 -20.57
C ILE A 13 27.12 14.79 -19.27
N SER A 14 26.30 15.78 -18.94
CA SER A 14 25.25 15.56 -17.94
C SER A 14 24.50 14.35 -18.47
N GLU A 15 24.52 13.21 -17.76
CA GLU A 15 23.73 12.07 -18.18
C GLU A 15 22.29 12.56 -18.32
N SER A 16 21.84 12.76 -19.56
CA SER A 16 20.46 13.10 -19.83
C SER A 16 19.65 11.89 -19.43
N GLY A 17 18.75 12.04 -18.46
CA GLY A 17 17.95 10.94 -17.94
C GLY A 17 17.85 10.92 -16.42
N CYS A 18 16.95 10.06 -15.96
CA CYS A 18 16.66 9.89 -14.55
C CYS A 18 17.69 8.98 -13.86
N PRO A 19 17.93 9.17 -12.54
CA PRO A 19 18.94 8.41 -11.81
C PRO A 19 18.57 6.92 -11.68
N ASN A 20 19.56 6.06 -11.50
CA ASN A 20 19.29 4.65 -11.19
C ASN A 20 18.59 4.52 -9.82
N PHE A 21 17.57 3.68 -9.75
CA PHE A 21 16.94 3.34 -8.49
C PHE A 21 17.90 2.56 -7.58
N ARG A 22 17.81 2.80 -6.27
CA ARG A 22 18.33 1.87 -5.27
C ARG A 22 17.33 0.73 -5.16
N ILE A 23 17.61 -0.36 -5.86
CA ILE A 23 16.72 -1.52 -5.94
C ILE A 23 16.87 -2.38 -4.69
N ASN A 24 15.76 -2.58 -3.97
CA ASN A 24 15.70 -3.51 -2.86
C ASN A 24 15.74 -4.97 -3.35
N GLN A 25 16.10 -5.89 -2.46
CA GLN A 25 16.14 -7.32 -2.79
C GLN A 25 14.77 -7.78 -3.35
N ASN A 26 14.81 -8.61 -4.40
CA ASN A 26 13.65 -9.21 -5.08
C ASN A 26 12.84 -8.30 -6.04
N VAL A 27 13.17 -7.02 -6.14
CA VAL A 27 12.59 -6.13 -7.16
C VAL A 27 13.35 -6.31 -8.48
N ARG A 28 12.59 -6.48 -9.57
CA ARG A 28 13.07 -6.52 -10.96
C ARG A 28 12.57 -5.28 -11.67
N VAL A 29 13.43 -4.65 -12.46
CA VAL A 29 13.15 -3.38 -13.12
C VAL A 29 13.46 -3.46 -14.61
N SER A 30 12.60 -2.86 -15.44
CA SER A 30 12.83 -2.77 -16.88
C SER A 30 13.94 -1.76 -17.22
N GLU A 31 14.53 -1.87 -18.41
CA GLU A 31 15.53 -0.92 -18.89
C GLU A 31 14.92 0.43 -19.31
N GLY A 32 15.78 1.45 -19.47
CA GLY A 32 15.43 2.78 -19.95
C GLY A 32 15.36 3.85 -18.85
N LYS A 33 16.08 4.95 -19.05
CA LYS A 33 16.13 6.10 -18.12
C LYS A 33 16.04 7.46 -18.80
N GLN A 34 15.76 7.51 -20.11
CA GLN A 34 15.69 8.76 -20.87
C GLN A 34 14.36 9.47 -20.65
N LYS A 35 14.28 10.78 -20.94
CA LYS A 35 13.03 11.55 -20.89
C LYS A 35 11.89 10.83 -21.63
N GLY A 36 10.75 10.69 -20.98
CA GLY A 36 9.58 9.99 -21.51
C GLY A 36 9.61 8.47 -21.35
N SER A 37 10.71 7.89 -20.85
CA SER A 37 10.77 6.45 -20.57
C SER A 37 9.81 6.10 -19.44
N ILE A 38 9.14 4.96 -19.58
CA ILE A 38 8.35 4.33 -18.51
C ILE A 38 9.17 3.16 -17.98
N GLN A 39 9.55 3.23 -16.71
CA GLN A 39 10.20 2.13 -16.03
C GLN A 39 9.15 1.29 -15.31
N SER A 40 9.14 -0.01 -15.57
CA SER A 40 8.21 -0.96 -14.97
C SER A 40 8.91 -1.83 -13.93
N PHE A 41 8.23 -2.11 -12.84
CA PHE A 41 8.70 -2.95 -11.75
C PHE A 41 7.91 -4.25 -11.67
N SER A 42 8.59 -5.31 -11.26
CA SER A 42 7.97 -6.58 -10.91
C SER A 42 8.75 -7.23 -9.78
N CYS A 43 8.17 -8.24 -9.12
CA CYS A 43 8.86 -8.99 -8.09
C CYS A 43 9.32 -10.35 -8.60
N ASN A 44 10.38 -10.90 -8.00
CA ASN A 44 10.74 -12.31 -8.15
C ASN A 44 9.54 -13.23 -7.81
N PRO A 45 9.52 -14.48 -8.33
CA PRO A 45 8.51 -15.46 -7.92
C PRO A 45 8.42 -15.56 -6.39
N THR A 46 7.22 -15.80 -5.85
CA THR A 46 6.90 -15.80 -4.41
C THR A 46 6.84 -14.44 -3.72
N PHE A 47 6.91 -13.35 -4.49
CA PHE A 47 6.73 -11.99 -3.98
C PHE A 47 5.68 -11.24 -4.78
N ILE A 48 5.00 -10.29 -4.10
CA ILE A 48 4.05 -9.35 -4.70
C ILE A 48 4.51 -7.91 -4.48
N LEU A 49 4.10 -7.04 -5.40
CA LEU A 49 4.58 -5.66 -5.45
C LEU A 49 3.84 -4.78 -4.45
N SER A 50 4.58 -4.07 -3.62
CA SER A 50 4.09 -3.03 -2.71
C SER A 50 4.53 -1.67 -3.23
N GLY A 51 3.58 -0.87 -3.72
CA GLY A 51 3.85 0.41 -4.40
C GLY A 51 3.49 0.41 -5.88
N ALA A 52 3.93 1.46 -6.58
CA ALA A 52 3.65 1.65 -8.00
C ALA A 52 4.39 0.62 -8.87
N ASP A 53 3.69 0.05 -9.85
CA ASP A 53 4.27 -0.86 -10.84
C ASP A 53 5.01 -0.13 -11.97
N ARG A 54 4.79 1.18 -12.12
CA ARG A 54 5.37 2.01 -13.17
C ARG A 54 5.67 3.42 -12.70
N VAL A 55 6.75 3.98 -13.25
CA VAL A 55 7.16 5.38 -13.05
C VAL A 55 7.62 5.99 -14.37
N LEU A 56 7.42 7.30 -14.53
CA LEU A 56 7.80 8.05 -15.72
C LEU A 56 9.03 8.90 -15.44
N CYS A 57 9.95 8.97 -16.42
CA CYS A 57 11.09 9.87 -16.37
C CYS A 57 10.76 11.22 -17.04
N ASP A 58 10.88 12.33 -16.32
CA ASP A 58 10.71 13.68 -16.90
C ASP A 58 11.97 14.19 -17.65
N GLY A 59 13.05 13.42 -17.60
CA GLY A 59 14.37 13.74 -18.14
C GLY A 59 15.43 13.95 -17.06
N THR A 60 15.02 14.17 -15.81
CA THR A 60 15.92 14.35 -14.65
C THR A 60 15.43 13.62 -13.40
N ARG A 61 14.12 13.44 -13.24
CA ARG A 61 13.49 12.85 -12.06
C ARG A 61 12.39 11.85 -12.44
N TRP A 62 12.27 10.82 -11.62
CA TRP A 62 11.18 9.86 -11.68
C TRP A 62 9.90 10.43 -11.06
N SER A 63 8.75 10.08 -11.62
CA SER A 63 7.43 10.43 -11.08
C SER A 63 7.08 9.72 -9.76
N GLY A 64 7.93 8.80 -9.31
CA GLY A 64 7.73 8.00 -8.11
C GLY A 64 9.03 7.34 -7.65
N VAL A 65 8.91 6.53 -6.60
CA VAL A 65 10.04 5.80 -5.99
C VAL A 65 10.02 4.33 -6.40
N SER A 66 11.14 3.62 -6.16
CA SER A 66 11.17 2.17 -6.33
C SER A 66 10.19 1.51 -5.35
N PRO A 67 9.33 0.58 -5.80
CA PRO A 67 8.45 -0.18 -4.93
C PRO A 67 9.25 -1.22 -4.12
N ASN A 68 8.55 -1.85 -3.18
CA ASN A 68 9.03 -3.00 -2.42
C ASN A 68 8.41 -4.30 -2.92
N CYS A 69 9.03 -5.42 -2.56
CA CYS A 69 8.50 -6.76 -2.81
C CYS A 69 8.29 -7.46 -1.47
N VAL A 70 7.04 -7.87 -1.21
CA VAL A 70 6.69 -8.58 0.02
C VAL A 70 6.35 -10.03 -0.27
N LYS A 71 6.68 -10.91 0.68
CA LYS A 71 6.50 -12.35 0.53
C LYS A 71 5.02 -12.67 0.33
N TYR A 72 4.74 -13.53 -0.62
CA TYR A 72 3.41 -14.01 -0.95
C TYR A 72 3.48 -15.52 -1.07
N ASP A 73 2.67 -16.22 -0.27
CA ASP A 73 2.62 -17.66 -0.36
C ASP A 73 1.92 -18.05 -1.66
N THR A 74 2.71 -18.49 -2.64
CA THR A 74 2.20 -18.90 -3.94
C THR A 74 1.48 -20.24 -3.92
N LEU A 75 1.73 -21.08 -2.90
CA LEU A 75 1.10 -22.39 -2.75
C LEU A 75 -0.31 -22.22 -2.21
N THR A 76 -0.47 -21.47 -1.12
CA THR A 76 -1.78 -21.18 -0.54
C THR A 76 -2.49 -20.01 -1.21
N ARG A 77 -1.76 -19.21 -2.02
CA ARG A 77 -2.22 -17.96 -2.64
C ARG A 77 -2.76 -16.95 -1.63
N ASN A 78 -2.19 -17.00 -0.44
CA ASN A 78 -2.57 -16.17 0.70
C ASN A 78 -1.51 -15.12 1.00
N PHE A 79 -1.99 -14.02 1.52
CA PHE A 79 -1.21 -12.93 2.06
C PHE A 79 -1.81 -12.57 3.42
N THR A 80 -0.97 -12.48 4.44
CA THR A 80 -1.39 -12.25 5.82
C THR A 80 -0.65 -11.03 6.36
N CYS A 81 -1.34 -10.26 7.19
CA CYS A 81 -0.75 -9.15 7.93
C CYS A 81 -1.45 -9.06 9.27
N ASP A 82 -0.74 -9.44 10.33
CA ASP A 82 -1.16 -9.31 11.73
C ASP A 82 -0.62 -8.02 12.36
N PHE A 83 0.21 -7.27 11.63
CA PHE A 83 0.89 -6.05 12.06
C PHE A 83 1.89 -6.25 13.21
N GLU A 84 2.33 -7.48 13.50
CA GLU A 84 3.28 -7.72 14.61
C GLU A 84 4.72 -7.36 14.25
N ASP A 85 5.10 -7.50 12.97
CA ASP A 85 6.36 -6.97 12.46
C ASP A 85 6.34 -5.43 12.38
N ASN A 86 7.52 -4.83 12.30
CA ASN A 86 7.63 -3.38 12.11
C ASN A 86 7.03 -2.96 10.76
N GLY A 87 5.90 -2.24 10.82
CA GLY A 87 5.26 -1.61 9.67
C GLY A 87 3.91 -2.22 9.31
N PHE A 88 3.54 -2.13 8.04
CA PHE A 88 2.22 -2.53 7.55
C PHE A 88 2.28 -3.72 6.58
N CYS A 89 3.26 -4.62 6.70
CA CYS A 89 3.43 -5.79 5.81
C CYS A 89 3.49 -5.46 4.29
N GLY A 90 3.88 -4.24 3.93
CA GLY A 90 3.87 -3.76 2.54
C GLY A 90 2.54 -3.15 2.08
N TRP A 91 1.57 -2.98 2.96
CA TRP A 91 0.53 -2.00 2.71
C TRP A 91 1.12 -0.58 2.72
N ILE A 92 0.55 0.30 1.93
CA ILE A 92 1.00 1.67 1.72
C ILE A 92 -0.14 2.63 2.01
N GLN A 93 0.15 3.74 2.66
CA GLN A 93 -0.81 4.84 2.80
C GLN A 93 -1.03 5.51 1.44
N ASP A 94 -2.24 5.97 1.19
CA ASP A 94 -2.44 6.96 0.13
C ASP A 94 -1.85 8.30 0.61
N ILE A 95 -1.35 9.11 -0.33
CA ILE A 95 -0.77 10.42 -0.03
C ILE A 95 -1.72 11.56 -0.42
N ASN A 96 -2.89 11.21 -1.00
CA ASN A 96 -3.91 12.14 -1.48
C ASN A 96 -5.21 12.02 -0.66
N ASP A 97 -5.14 11.36 0.48
CA ASP A 97 -6.19 11.36 1.50
C ASP A 97 -5.92 12.42 2.57
N ASP A 98 -6.74 12.44 3.62
CA ASP A 98 -6.75 13.54 4.58
C ASP A 98 -5.88 13.23 5.81
N PHE A 99 -5.60 11.95 6.09
CA PHE A 99 -4.81 11.49 7.23
C PHE A 99 -4.40 10.01 7.10
N ASP A 100 -3.51 9.58 8.00
CA ASP A 100 -2.81 8.31 7.92
C ASP A 100 -3.25 7.31 9.00
N TRP A 101 -3.35 6.03 8.63
CA TRP A 101 -3.44 4.92 9.60
C TRP A 101 -2.19 4.85 10.48
N THR A 102 -2.37 4.57 11.77
CA THR A 102 -1.26 4.40 12.71
C THR A 102 -1.23 2.96 13.20
N ARG A 103 -0.05 2.34 13.23
CA ARG A 103 0.18 1.07 13.92
C ARG A 103 0.27 1.34 15.42
N TRP A 104 -0.52 0.63 16.21
CA TRP A 104 -0.69 0.89 17.64
C TRP A 104 -0.75 -0.39 18.45
N SER A 105 -0.49 -0.24 19.75
CA SER A 105 -0.58 -1.31 20.73
C SER A 105 -1.23 -0.79 22.00
N GLY A 106 -2.03 -1.63 22.66
CA GLY A 106 -2.79 -1.27 23.84
C GLY A 106 -4.00 -0.37 23.55
N LYS A 107 -4.44 0.37 24.56
CA LYS A 107 -5.66 1.19 24.53
C LYS A 107 -5.51 2.39 23.60
N THR A 108 -6.58 2.75 22.90
CA THR A 108 -6.68 4.04 22.19
C THR A 108 -6.51 5.24 23.12
N LEU A 109 -6.06 6.37 22.57
CA LEU A 109 -5.74 7.58 23.33
C LEU A 109 -6.97 8.26 23.93
N SER A 110 -8.08 8.27 23.20
CA SER A 110 -9.30 8.98 23.59
C SER A 110 -10.14 8.24 24.63
N ASP A 111 -10.90 9.00 25.40
CA ASP A 111 -11.83 8.45 26.38
C ASP A 111 -13.08 7.90 25.71
N LYS A 112 -13.60 6.78 26.24
CA LYS A 112 -14.79 6.09 25.70
C LYS A 112 -14.63 5.69 24.22
N THR A 113 -13.40 5.38 23.83
CA THR A 113 -13.05 4.72 22.58
C THR A 113 -12.31 3.43 22.89
N GLY A 114 -12.11 2.61 21.86
CA GLY A 114 -11.40 1.35 21.97
C GLY A 114 -10.74 1.00 20.63
N PRO A 115 -9.97 -0.10 20.59
CA PRO A 115 -9.96 -1.19 21.56
C PRO A 115 -8.96 -0.99 22.72
N SER A 116 -8.97 -1.89 23.71
CA SER A 116 -7.96 -1.95 24.79
C SER A 116 -6.69 -2.72 24.42
N SER A 117 -6.76 -3.57 23.41
CA SER A 117 -5.69 -4.43 22.90
C SER A 117 -5.99 -4.84 21.46
N ASP A 118 -5.07 -5.54 20.80
CA ASP A 118 -5.33 -6.17 19.52
C ASP A 118 -6.45 -7.24 19.60
N HIS A 119 -6.85 -7.77 18.45
CA HIS A 119 -7.96 -8.72 18.35
C HIS A 119 -7.70 -10.07 19.02
N THR A 120 -6.44 -10.43 19.28
CA THR A 120 -6.08 -11.65 20.02
C THR A 120 -6.15 -11.48 21.53
N GLY A 121 -6.32 -10.24 22.02
CA GLY A 121 -6.29 -9.92 23.45
C GLY A 121 -4.87 -9.79 24.01
N ASN A 122 -3.85 -9.74 23.15
CA ASN A 122 -2.46 -9.57 23.56
C ASN A 122 -2.20 -8.08 23.90
N PRO A 123 -1.80 -7.74 25.13
CA PRO A 123 -1.52 -6.36 25.51
C PRO A 123 -0.39 -5.70 24.72
N ASN A 124 0.53 -6.51 24.17
CA ASN A 124 1.64 -6.06 23.32
C ASN A 124 1.39 -6.35 21.83
N GLY A 125 0.21 -6.89 21.50
CA GLY A 125 -0.19 -7.10 20.11
C GLY A 125 -0.47 -5.78 19.43
N HIS A 126 -0.48 -5.81 18.11
CA HIS A 126 -0.58 -4.63 17.28
C HIS A 126 -1.82 -4.66 16.39
N TYR A 127 -2.32 -3.46 16.12
CA TYR A 127 -3.40 -3.23 15.16
C TYR A 127 -3.15 -1.91 14.47
N ILE A 128 -3.91 -1.65 13.41
CA ILE A 128 -3.93 -0.35 12.77
C ILE A 128 -5.17 0.40 13.22
N TYR A 129 -5.02 1.68 13.50
CA TYR A 129 -6.11 2.52 13.96
C TYR A 129 -5.99 3.94 13.44
N ILE A 130 -7.09 4.65 13.55
CA ILE A 130 -7.21 6.06 13.27
C ILE A 130 -7.81 6.70 14.51
N GLU A 131 -7.19 7.78 14.96
CA GLU A 131 -7.78 8.67 15.96
C GLU A 131 -8.73 9.63 15.23
N THR A 132 -10.03 9.48 15.49
CA THR A 132 -11.07 10.31 14.84
C THR A 132 -11.48 11.53 15.67
N THR A 133 -10.91 11.69 16.87
CA THR A 133 -11.16 12.85 17.72
C THR A 133 -10.72 14.14 17.01
N ASP A 134 -11.61 15.11 16.98
CA ASP A 134 -11.42 16.42 16.34
C ASP A 134 -11.11 16.40 14.83
N MET A 135 -11.40 15.29 14.16
CA MET A 135 -11.26 15.20 12.70
C MET A 135 -12.41 15.91 11.98
N PRO A 136 -12.12 16.66 10.88
CA PRO A 136 -13.17 17.25 10.07
C PRO A 136 -14.15 16.21 9.53
N HIS A 137 -15.41 16.61 9.35
CA HIS A 137 -16.43 15.74 8.78
C HIS A 137 -16.06 15.35 7.33
N ASN A 138 -16.26 14.08 6.98
CA ASN A 138 -15.89 13.45 5.69
C ASN A 138 -14.37 13.37 5.41
N SER A 139 -13.50 13.55 6.40
CA SER A 139 -12.09 13.23 6.21
C SER A 139 -11.93 11.74 5.96
N LYS A 140 -11.04 11.37 5.04
CA LYS A 140 -10.81 9.97 4.65
C LYS A 140 -9.36 9.54 4.90
N ALA A 141 -9.18 8.25 5.14
CA ALA A 141 -7.87 7.60 5.10
C ALA A 141 -7.95 6.28 4.34
N ILE A 142 -6.90 5.98 3.60
CA ILE A 142 -6.83 4.85 2.68
C ILE A 142 -5.51 4.13 2.87
N LEU A 143 -5.59 2.87 3.31
CA LEU A 143 -4.44 1.96 3.34
C LEU A 143 -4.60 0.95 2.19
N MET A 144 -3.64 0.93 1.26
CA MET A 144 -3.67 0.09 0.07
C MET A 144 -2.77 -1.14 0.24
N SER A 145 -3.27 -2.32 -0.10
CA SER A 145 -2.50 -3.56 -0.08
C SER A 145 -1.42 -3.60 -1.17
N PRO A 146 -0.48 -4.55 -1.09
CA PRO A 146 0.28 -4.97 -2.25
C PRO A 146 -0.62 -5.39 -3.42
N THR A 147 -0.05 -5.43 -4.62
CA THR A 147 -0.75 -5.79 -5.86
C THR A 147 -0.75 -7.30 -6.06
N PHE A 148 -1.94 -7.88 -6.12
CA PHE A 148 -2.15 -9.31 -6.31
C PHE A 148 -2.25 -9.71 -7.79
N PRO A 149 -1.80 -10.92 -8.15
CA PRO A 149 -1.93 -11.43 -9.51
C PRO A 149 -3.39 -11.76 -9.86
N PRO A 150 -3.76 -11.68 -11.16
CA PRO A 150 -5.07 -12.12 -11.62
C PRO A 150 -5.33 -13.60 -11.29
N PHE A 151 -6.60 -13.97 -11.17
CA PHE A 151 -7.00 -15.35 -10.91
C PHE A 151 -8.35 -15.68 -11.54
N LYS A 152 -8.54 -16.97 -11.86
CA LYS A 152 -9.79 -17.54 -12.35
C LYS A 152 -10.16 -18.76 -11.49
N GLY A 153 -11.45 -19.08 -11.44
CA GLY A 153 -11.97 -20.20 -10.69
C GLY A 153 -12.50 -19.77 -9.32
N ILE A 154 -11.99 -20.41 -8.26
CA ILE A 154 -12.47 -20.25 -6.88
C ILE A 154 -12.31 -18.79 -6.43
N ASN A 155 -13.39 -18.22 -5.91
CA ASN A 155 -13.40 -16.87 -5.33
C ASN A 155 -12.43 -16.81 -4.14
N LYS A 156 -11.82 -15.65 -3.95
CA LYS A 156 -10.98 -15.37 -2.79
C LYS A 156 -11.77 -14.61 -1.73
N CYS A 157 -11.23 -14.50 -0.53
CA CYS A 157 -11.82 -13.73 0.56
C CYS A 157 -10.75 -12.81 1.18
N VAL A 158 -11.16 -11.60 1.54
CA VAL A 158 -10.45 -10.78 2.52
C VAL A 158 -11.06 -11.08 3.87
N GLU A 159 -10.25 -11.63 4.76
CA GLU A 159 -10.64 -11.94 6.14
C GLU A 159 -9.87 -11.01 7.08
N PHE A 160 -10.59 -10.34 7.97
CA PHE A 160 -9.98 -9.35 8.86
C PHE A 160 -10.81 -9.17 10.12
N TRP A 161 -10.18 -8.59 11.14
CA TRP A 161 -10.85 -8.14 12.36
C TRP A 161 -10.96 -6.62 12.33
N TYR A 162 -12.10 -6.09 12.77
CA TYR A 162 -12.33 -4.66 12.86
C TYR A 162 -12.99 -4.30 14.19
N HIS A 163 -12.69 -3.09 14.66
CA HIS A 163 -13.23 -2.51 15.87
C HIS A 163 -13.70 -1.10 15.57
N SER A 164 -14.88 -0.73 16.04
CA SER A 164 -15.39 0.63 15.93
C SER A 164 -16.21 0.92 17.18
N PHE A 165 -15.69 1.82 18.01
CA PHE A 165 -16.33 2.24 19.25
C PHE A 165 -15.96 3.69 19.53
N GLY A 166 -16.98 4.55 19.62
CA GLY A 166 -16.82 5.99 19.84
C GLY A 166 -17.87 6.79 19.09
N ARG A 167 -18.15 8.01 19.56
CA ARG A 167 -19.20 8.87 19.01
C ARG A 167 -18.98 9.25 17.54
N ASN A 168 -17.72 9.36 17.14
CA ASN A 168 -17.29 9.73 15.79
C ASN A 168 -16.62 8.54 15.10
N ALA A 169 -17.07 7.31 15.39
CA ALA A 169 -16.63 6.15 14.65
C ALA A 169 -17.15 6.27 13.21
N GLY A 170 -16.24 6.51 12.26
CA GLY A 170 -16.55 6.60 10.83
C GLY A 170 -17.00 5.26 10.24
N ALA A 171 -17.25 5.24 8.93
CA ALA A 171 -17.62 4.04 8.19
C ALA A 171 -16.38 3.33 7.64
N LEU A 172 -16.23 2.04 7.98
CA LEU A 172 -15.18 1.17 7.46
C LEU A 172 -15.62 0.51 6.16
N ARG A 173 -14.85 0.71 5.10
CA ARG A 173 -15.05 0.08 3.80
C ARG A 173 -13.81 -0.68 3.35
N VAL A 174 -14.05 -1.77 2.62
CA VAL A 174 -13.01 -2.46 1.87
C VAL A 174 -13.31 -2.30 0.39
N HIS A 175 -12.36 -1.76 -0.34
CA HIS A 175 -12.48 -1.58 -1.79
C HIS A 175 -11.59 -2.57 -2.54
N LEU A 176 -12.04 -2.96 -3.72
CA LEU A 176 -11.31 -3.72 -4.71
C LEU A 176 -11.04 -2.84 -5.93
N LYS A 177 -9.78 -2.75 -6.36
CA LYS A 177 -9.40 -1.93 -7.52
C LYS A 177 -8.48 -2.72 -8.47
N PRO A 178 -8.95 -3.05 -9.68
CA PRO A 178 -8.07 -3.52 -10.76
C PRO A 178 -7.08 -2.42 -11.16
N THR A 179 -5.83 -2.79 -11.40
CA THR A 179 -4.76 -1.82 -11.76
C THR A 179 -4.94 -1.21 -13.15
N SER A 180 -5.62 -1.91 -14.06
CA SER A 180 -5.84 -1.47 -15.43
C SER A 180 -6.99 -0.49 -15.60
N THR A 181 -7.86 -0.34 -14.60
CA THR A 181 -9.06 0.49 -14.71
C THR A 181 -8.85 1.85 -14.07
N LYS A 182 -9.14 2.92 -14.82
CA LYS A 182 -9.27 4.29 -14.27
C LYS A 182 -10.61 4.50 -13.54
N GLY A 183 -11.37 3.42 -13.32
CA GLY A 183 -12.70 3.46 -12.73
C GLY A 183 -12.65 3.67 -11.22
N LYS A 184 -13.81 3.99 -10.64
CA LYS A 184 -13.98 4.00 -9.18
C LYS A 184 -13.73 2.59 -8.62
N PRO A 185 -13.06 2.46 -7.46
CA PRO A 185 -12.94 1.18 -6.77
C PRO A 185 -14.33 0.58 -6.47
N LEU A 186 -14.43 -0.75 -6.50
CA LEU A 186 -15.64 -1.47 -6.10
C LEU A 186 -15.66 -1.63 -4.59
N VAL A 187 -16.74 -1.24 -3.93
CA VAL A 187 -16.95 -1.55 -2.50
C VAL A 187 -17.34 -3.02 -2.36
N ILE A 188 -16.52 -3.80 -1.64
CA ILE A 188 -16.74 -5.23 -1.39
C ILE A 188 -17.08 -5.54 0.08
N PHE A 189 -16.93 -4.54 0.96
CA PHE A 189 -17.39 -4.57 2.34
C PHE A 189 -17.69 -3.13 2.79
N ASP A 190 -18.76 -2.95 3.57
CA ASP A 190 -19.20 -1.65 4.08
C ASP A 190 -19.86 -1.83 5.45
N ARG A 191 -19.35 -1.14 6.46
CA ARG A 191 -19.90 -1.13 7.82
C ARG A 191 -19.75 0.26 8.42
N ASP A 192 -20.88 0.83 8.85
CA ASP A 192 -20.88 2.04 9.65
C ASP A 192 -20.29 1.79 11.05
N GLY A 193 -19.88 2.87 11.72
CA GLY A 193 -19.38 2.83 13.07
C GLY A 193 -20.34 2.12 14.04
N LEU A 194 -19.79 1.17 14.79
CA LEU A 194 -20.54 0.44 15.81
C LEU A 194 -20.43 1.17 17.16
N ASN A 195 -21.42 0.93 18.03
CA ASN A 195 -21.43 1.44 19.40
C ASN A 195 -21.11 0.33 20.42
N ASN A 196 -20.37 -0.70 20.01
CA ASN A 196 -19.98 -1.81 20.87
C ASN A 196 -18.47 -1.92 20.95
N ASP A 197 -17.95 -1.97 22.18
CA ASP A 197 -16.52 -2.09 22.48
C ASP A 197 -16.08 -3.57 22.37
N THR A 198 -16.13 -4.10 21.15
CA THR A 198 -15.68 -5.47 20.85
C THR A 198 -15.15 -5.56 19.43
N TRP A 199 -14.23 -6.50 19.21
CA TRP A 199 -13.75 -6.88 17.89
C TRP A 199 -14.82 -7.69 17.14
N PHE A 200 -14.95 -7.43 15.85
CA PHE A 200 -15.82 -8.14 14.92
C PHE A 200 -15.00 -8.74 13.78
N GLN A 201 -15.38 -9.93 13.33
CA GLN A 201 -14.78 -10.55 12.15
C GLN A 201 -15.52 -10.10 10.88
N GLY A 202 -14.76 -9.66 9.89
CA GLY A 202 -15.22 -9.23 8.57
C GLY A 202 -14.76 -10.19 7.48
N PHE A 203 -15.63 -10.36 6.48
CA PHE A 203 -15.38 -11.19 5.30
C PHE A 203 -15.81 -10.42 4.05
N ALA A 204 -14.93 -10.31 3.07
CA ALA A 204 -15.22 -9.67 1.78
C ALA A 204 -14.85 -10.59 0.62
N GLU A 205 -15.84 -11.04 -0.14
CA GLU A 205 -15.62 -11.91 -1.29
C GLU A 205 -14.96 -11.14 -2.46
N ILE A 206 -13.90 -11.72 -3.02
CA ILE A 206 -13.27 -11.28 -4.26
C ILE A 206 -13.56 -12.32 -5.34
N ARG A 207 -14.34 -11.91 -6.34
CA ARG A 207 -14.58 -12.71 -7.55
C ARG A 207 -13.37 -12.70 -8.48
N SER A 208 -13.36 -13.60 -9.46
CA SER A 208 -12.28 -13.72 -10.45
C SER A 208 -11.83 -12.37 -11.03
N GLN A 209 -10.52 -12.14 -11.07
CA GLN A 209 -9.91 -10.90 -11.55
C GLN A 209 -9.12 -11.16 -12.83
N GLN A 210 -9.40 -10.38 -13.88
CA GLN A 210 -8.74 -10.50 -15.19
C GLN A 210 -7.37 -9.83 -15.23
N TYR A 211 -7.19 -8.77 -14.43
CA TYR A 211 -5.97 -8.00 -14.32
C TYR A 211 -5.42 -8.12 -12.89
N THR A 212 -4.21 -7.60 -12.67
CA THR A 212 -3.74 -7.42 -11.30
C THR A 212 -4.66 -6.44 -10.56
N TYR A 213 -4.74 -6.58 -9.25
CA TYR A 213 -5.65 -5.79 -8.41
C TYR A 213 -5.02 -5.56 -7.05
N ASN A 214 -5.48 -4.53 -6.36
CA ASN A 214 -5.23 -4.36 -4.94
C ASN A 214 -6.56 -4.25 -4.19
N VAL A 215 -6.45 -4.38 -2.87
CA VAL A 215 -7.51 -4.12 -1.92
C VAL A 215 -7.11 -2.87 -1.14
N SER A 216 -8.07 -2.03 -0.76
CA SER A 216 -7.79 -0.93 0.16
C SER A 216 -8.77 -0.93 1.31
N ILE A 217 -8.26 -0.65 2.51
CA ILE A 217 -9.06 -0.34 3.69
C ILE A 217 -9.29 1.17 3.68
N PHE A 218 -10.55 1.57 3.75
CA PHE A 218 -10.99 2.95 3.61
C PHE A 218 -11.84 3.32 4.84
N ILE A 219 -11.59 4.49 5.43
CA ILE A 219 -12.49 5.10 6.40
C ILE A 219 -12.98 6.46 5.90
N ILE A 220 -14.18 6.86 6.32
CA ILE A 220 -14.75 8.22 6.17
C ILE A 220 -15.65 8.59 7.34
#